data_AF-A0A0C9NJZ4-F1
#
_entry.id   AF-A0A0C9NJZ4-F1
#
_cell.length_a   1.000
_cell.length_b   1.000
_cell.length_c   1.000
_cell.angle_alpha   90.00
_cell.angle_beta   90.00
_cell.angle_gamma   90.00
#
_symmetry.space_group_name_H-M   'P 1'
#
loop_
_entity.id
_entity.type
_entity.pdbx_description
1 polymer ?
#
loop_
_entity_poly.entity_id
_entity_poly.type
_entity_poly.pdbx_seq_one_letter_code
_entity_poly.pdbx_strand_id
1 'polypeptide(L)' 'MILSTIGALREGIDLGLILIDTAEMYAEGESERLVGEAIQGNRDQVFLVSRAYPQNALRDRLPPRLQDESGTAPHRPV' A
#
# COMPACT_ATOMS: atom_id res chain seq x y z
N MET A 1 23.17 -9.97 -7.54
CA MET A 1 22.51 -8.65 -7.41
C MET A 1 21.38 -8.81 -6.41
N ILE A 2 21.41 -8.09 -5.30
CA ILE A 2 20.26 -7.99 -4.39
C ILE A 2 19.56 -6.69 -4.77
N LEU A 3 18.31 -6.75 -5.19
CA LEU A 3 17.49 -5.56 -5.43
C LEU A 3 17.19 -4.89 -4.08
N SER A 4 17.13 -3.57 -4.06
CA SER A 4 16.50 -2.87 -2.93
C SER A 4 15.03 -3.27 -2.84
N THR A 5 14.38 -3.11 -1.68
CA THR A 5 12.96 -3.45 -1.51
C THR A 5 12.08 -2.78 -2.57
N ILE A 6 12.35 -1.52 -2.90
CA ILE A 6 11.66 -0.77 -3.95
C ILE A 6 11.93 -1.37 -5.33
N GLY A 7 13.18 -1.74 -5.62
CA GLY A 7 13.54 -2.39 -6.88
C GLY A 7 12.84 -3.73 -7.06
N ALA A 8 12.73 -4.52 -6.00
CA ALA A 8 12.01 -5.80 -6.02
C ALA A 8 10.51 -5.61 -6.28
N LEU A 9 9.88 -4.59 -5.66
CA LEU A 9 8.48 -4.26 -5.90
C LEU A 9 8.24 -3.82 -7.34
N ARG A 10 9.10 -2.94 -7.89
CA ARG A 10 8.98 -2.46 -9.27
C ARG A 10 9.17 -3.59 -10.29
N GLU A 11 10.18 -4.43 -10.10
CA GLU A 11 10.39 -5.61 -10.94
C GLU A 11 9.18 -6.55 -10.92
N GLY A 12 8.58 -6.77 -9.74
CA GLY A 12 7.35 -7.55 -9.64
C GLY A 12 6.20 -6.98 -10.45
N ILE A 13 6.00 -5.65 -10.40
CA ILE A 13 4.99 -4.94 -11.19
C ILE A 13 5.26 -5.10 -12.69
N ASP A 14 6.52 -4.93 -13.12
CA ASP A 14 6.93 -5.09 -14.51
C ASP A 14 6.70 -6.52 -15.03
N LEU A 15 6.77 -7.52 -14.14
CA LEU A 15 6.45 -8.93 -14.41
C LEU A 15 4.95 -9.26 -14.30
N GLY A 16 4.08 -8.29 -14.02
CA GLY A 16 2.63 -8.45 -13.96
C GLY A 16 2.07 -8.83 -12.58
N LEU A 17 2.86 -8.74 -11.51
CA LEU A 17 2.38 -8.90 -10.13
C LEU A 17 1.69 -7.60 -9.69
N ILE A 18 0.39 -7.50 -9.96
CA ILE A 18 -0.37 -6.26 -9.75
C ILE A 18 -0.97 -6.12 -8.35
N LEU A 19 -1.14 -7.20 -7.58
CA LEU A 19 -1.68 -7.12 -6.21
C LEU A 19 -0.54 -6.92 -5.20
N ILE A 20 -0.61 -5.84 -4.44
CA ILE A 20 0.34 -5.53 -3.37
C ILE A 20 -0.43 -5.48 -2.05
N ASP A 21 -0.07 -6.38 -1.13
CA ASP A 21 -0.63 -6.48 0.21
C ASP A 21 0.33 -5.86 1.23
N THR A 22 -0.17 -4.92 2.02
CA THR A 22 0.57 -4.29 3.13
C THR A 22 -0.35 -4.09 4.33
N ALA A 23 0.15 -3.48 5.40
CA ALA A 23 -0.59 -3.18 6.61
C ALA A 23 0.13 -2.14 7.48
N GLU A 24 -0.63 -1.42 8.29
CA GLU A 24 -0.11 -0.54 9.35
C GLU A 24 0.90 -1.26 10.24
N MET A 25 0.64 -2.53 10.55
CA MET A 25 1.50 -3.33 11.41
C MET A 25 2.85 -3.73 10.80
N TYR A 26 3.02 -3.62 9.48
CA TYR A 26 4.25 -4.06 8.82
C TYR A 26 5.34 -3.01 9.01
N ALA A 27 6.20 -3.28 10.00
CA ALA A 27 7.25 -2.39 10.45
C ALA A 27 6.73 -1.00 10.84
N GLU A 28 5.61 -0.95 11.57
CA GLU A 28 4.99 0.28 12.09
C GLU A 28 4.75 1.34 10.98
N GLY A 29 4.27 0.89 9.83
CA GLY A 29 3.96 1.71 8.66
C GLY A 29 5.11 1.91 7.66
N GLU A 30 6.33 1.45 7.96
CA GLU A 30 7.46 1.60 7.03
C GLU A 30 7.26 0.79 5.74
N SER A 31 6.55 -0.35 5.81
CA SER A 31 6.19 -1.11 4.61
C SER A 31 5.31 -0.29 3.67
N GLU A 32 4.31 0.42 4.19
CA GLU A 32 3.40 1.24 3.40
C GLU A 32 4.14 2.42 2.76
N ARG A 33 5.09 3.02 3.48
CA ARG A 33 5.96 4.07 2.94
C ARG A 33 6.76 3.57 1.73
N LEU A 34 7.37 2.40 1.84
CA LEU A 34 8.16 1.79 0.76
C LEU A 34 7.30 1.39 -0.43
N VAL A 35 6.09 0.88 -0.19
CA VAL A 35 5.11 0.57 -1.24
C VAL A 35 4.68 1.84 -1.97
N GLY A 36 4.33 2.91 -1.25
CA GLY A 36 3.99 4.20 -1.84
C GLY A 36 5.10 4.75 -2.75
N GLU A 37 6.36 4.63 -2.33
CA GLU A 37 7.53 5.00 -3.11
C GLU A 37 7.73 4.10 -4.36
N ALA A 38 7.47 2.81 -4.23
CA ALA A 38 7.59 1.86 -5.34
C ALA A 38 6.55 2.10 -6.44
N ILE A 39 5.31 2.45 -6.07
CA ILE A 39 4.18 2.61 -7.01
C ILE A 39 4.00 4.05 -7.50
N GLN A 40 4.85 4.99 -7.08
CA GLN A 40 4.77 6.38 -7.51
C GLN A 40 4.88 6.47 -9.04
N GLY A 41 3.86 7.07 -9.68
CA GLY A 41 3.73 7.16 -11.14
C GLY A 41 3.09 5.95 -11.81
N ASN A 42 2.95 4.82 -11.10
CA ASN A 42 2.39 3.56 -11.60
C ASN A 42 1.17 3.10 -10.79
N ARG A 43 0.51 4.00 -10.05
CA ARG A 43 -0.61 3.66 -9.15
C ARG A 43 -1.75 2.94 -9.87
N ASP A 44 -2.02 3.29 -11.12
CA ASP A 44 -3.12 2.71 -11.91
C ASP A 44 -2.84 1.28 -12.37
N GLN A 45 -1.59 0.80 -12.24
CA GLN A 45 -1.17 -0.54 -12.62
C GLN A 45 -1.28 -1.55 -11.47
N VAL A 46 -1.62 -1.10 -10.26
CA VAL A 46 -1.62 -1.96 -9.07
C VAL A 46 -2.97 -1.97 -8.34
N PHE A 47 -3.29 -3.13 -7.79
CA PHE A 47 -4.32 -3.33 -6.79
C PHE A 47 -3.67 -3.34 -5.40
N LEU A 48 -3.77 -2.20 -4.70
CA LEU A 48 -3.17 -2.01 -3.38
C LEU A 48 -4.17 -2.36 -2.27
N VAL A 49 -3.76 -3.19 -1.33
CA VAL A 49 -4.52 -3.54 -0.12
C VAL A 49 -3.71 -3.11 1.10
N SER A 50 -4.35 -2.40 2.03
CA SER A 50 -3.80 -2.16 3.37
C SER A 50 -4.82 -2.49 4.46
N ARG A 51 -4.35 -2.60 5.70
CA ARG A 51 -5.13 -3.02 6.88
C ARG A 51 -4.70 -2.22 8.09
N ALA A 52 -5.68 -1.84 8.90
CA ALA A 52 -5.46 -1.22 10.20
C ALA A 52 -5.28 -2.27 11.30
N TYR A 53 -4.65 -1.88 12.40
CA TYR A 53 -4.73 -2.65 13.65
C TYR A 53 -6.20 -2.83 14.11
N PRO A 54 -6.55 -3.96 14.77
CA PRO A 54 -7.89 -4.14 15.32
C PRO A 54 -8.31 -3.01 16.29
N GLN A 55 -7.38 -2.45 17.05
CA GLN A 55 -7.65 -1.35 17.99
C GLN A 55 -7.97 -0.02 17.29
N ASN A 56 -7.64 0.09 16.00
CA ASN A 56 -7.85 1.26 15.15
C ASN A 56 -9.05 1.12 14.21
N ALA A 57 -9.83 0.03 14.31
CA ALA A 57 -10.96 -0.26 13.41
C ALA A 57 -12.22 0.62 13.64
N LEU A 58 -12.13 1.63 14.49
CA LEU A 58 -13.20 2.62 14.69
C LEU A 58 -12.99 3.80 13.73
N ARG A 59 -14.08 4.41 13.24
CA ARG A 59 -14.03 5.48 12.22
C ARG A 59 -13.14 6.66 12.59
N ASP A 60 -13.09 7.00 13.87
CA ASP A 60 -12.31 8.10 14.46
C ASP A 60 -10.85 7.71 14.76
N ARG A 61 -10.55 6.41 14.80
CA ARG A 61 -9.20 5.86 15.08
C ARG A 61 -8.50 5.29 13.86
N LEU A 62 -9.22 5.15 12.75
CA LEU A 62 -8.66 4.64 11.51
C LEU A 62 -7.57 5.61 11.03
N PRO A 63 -6.34 5.14 10.73
CA PRO A 63 -5.27 6.01 10.25
C PRO A 63 -5.74 6.81 9.03
N PRO A 64 -5.39 8.11 8.87
CA PRO A 64 -5.88 8.95 7.78
C PRO A 64 -5.78 8.33 6.38
N ARG A 65 -4.67 7.63 6.13
CA ARG A 65 -4.36 6.86 4.91
C ARG A 65 -5.26 5.66 4.63
N LEU A 66 -6.08 5.26 5.60
CA LEU A 66 -7.09 4.19 5.49
C LEU A 66 -8.52 4.74 5.61
N GLN A 67 -8.71 6.06 5.83
CA GLN A 67 -10.03 6.66 6.05
C GLN A 67 -10.89 6.82 4.78
N ASP A 68 -10.31 6.59 3.60
CA ASP A 68 -10.96 6.77 2.29
C ASP A 68 -11.38 5.45 1.62
N GLU A 69 -11.26 4.30 2.29
CA GLU A 69 -11.63 2.97 1.80
C GLU A 69 -13.15 2.70 1.74
N SER A 70 -13.94 3.70 1.32
CA SER A 70 -15.40 3.63 1.18
C SER A 70 -15.90 2.76 0.02
N GLY A 71 -15.07 1.89 -0.56
CA GLY A 71 -15.47 0.87 -1.54
C GLY A 71 -16.09 1.39 -2.85
N THR A 72 -16.09 2.70 -3.12
CA THR A 72 -16.84 3.31 -4.23
C THR A 72 -16.01 4.22 -5.15
N ALA A 73 -14.71 4.37 -4.92
CA ALA A 73 -13.85 5.21 -5.76
C ALA A 73 -12.58 4.46 -6.20
N PRO A 74 -12.12 4.62 -7.46
CA PRO A 74 -10.81 4.16 -7.86
C PRO A 74 -9.77 4.89 -7.00
N HIS A 75 -9.11 4.12 -6.14
CA HIS A 75 -8.27 4.61 -5.04
C HIS A 75 -7.18 5.59 -5.49
N ARG A 76 -7.19 6.78 -4.87
CA ARG A 76 -6.01 7.63 -4.61
C ARG A 76 -6.27 8.32 -3.25
N PRO A 77 -5.28 8.54 -2.35
CA PRO A 77 -3.85 8.65 -2.64
C PRO A 77 -2.86 7.92 -1.71
N VAL A 78 -1.67 7.69 -2.31
CA VAL A 78 -0.34 7.26 -1.81
C VAL A 78 -0.30 6.30 -0.61
#